data_AF-A0A0N9HT26-F1
#
_entry.id   AF-A0A0N9HT26-F1
#
_cell.length_a   1.000
_cell.length_b   1.000
_cell.length_c   1.000
_cell.angle_alpha   90.00
_cell.angle_beta   90.00
_cell.angle_gamma   90.00
#
_symmetry.space_group_name_H-M   'P 1'
#
loop_
_entity.id
_entity.type
_entity.pdbx_description
1 polymer ?
#
loop_
_entity_poly.entity_id
_entity_poly.type
_entity_poly.pdbx_seq_one_letter_code
_entity_poly.pdbx_strand_id
1 'polypeptide(L)'
;MLTAHQAGLVRRSFDHLRVEQPGTDPDARLLALMCLLRAVRSGTANLVAQDVTGLRVADPHATISALTASGWLVAIPEVVLSADPATPAACTVSAFSDPVNPWSVSKHNRSRASGWTTRLLANKLLRKKPNSVRITALYITAHADSNGSILIDPAFLLAACALGGQADLATATQTLIDIGWLTECRFGTAGLEACLAGPILPLVPAPPPAIPDPDKPSRRSRAAAARASTSGVSITMEAAGLITGREAQLAAWVENFRTEHGHGPSWAALATAHGWSRDYGRPHTVTRVALLKLHTSGWLAGLRKPYGLRPGPQYLHQCEADEETATTSSSPSQYSVTQTAQRPPRRASFSEATVTLW
;
A
#
# COMPACT_ATOMS: atom_id res chain seq x y z
N MET A 1 -7.58 13.13 14.82
CA MET A 1 -7.28 11.72 15.12
C MET A 1 -7.05 10.92 13.85
N LEU A 2 -6.06 10.02 13.92
CA LEU A 2 -5.83 8.95 12.93
C LEU A 2 -6.77 7.77 13.21
N THR A 3 -7.10 6.97 12.20
CA THR A 3 -7.66 5.63 12.45
C THR A 3 -6.55 4.65 12.82
N ALA A 4 -6.88 3.49 13.39
CA ALA A 4 -5.90 2.44 13.69
C ALA A 4 -5.02 2.06 12.49
N HIS A 5 -5.60 1.97 11.29
CA HIS A 5 -4.85 1.68 10.06
C HIS A 5 -3.92 2.84 9.65
N GLN A 6 -4.35 4.10 9.83
CA GLN A 6 -3.50 5.27 9.54
C GLN A 6 -2.36 5.41 10.55
N ALA A 7 -2.60 5.10 11.83
CA ALA A 7 -1.55 5.03 12.83
C ALA A 7 -0.61 3.84 12.61
N GLY A 8 -1.14 2.71 12.11
CA GLY A 8 -0.33 1.59 11.65
C GLY A 8 0.64 1.99 10.54
N LEU A 9 0.22 2.86 9.61
CA LEU A 9 1.11 3.40 8.59
C LEU A 9 2.25 4.25 9.19
N VAL A 10 1.96 5.12 10.15
CA VAL A 10 3.00 5.95 10.80
C VAL A 10 4.00 5.08 11.55
N ARG A 11 3.51 4.08 12.32
CA ARG A 11 4.37 3.13 13.05
C ARG A 11 5.24 2.32 12.10
N ARG A 12 4.64 1.78 11.03
CA ARG A 12 5.38 1.06 9.98
C ARG A 12 6.43 1.93 9.30
N SER A 13 6.16 3.24 9.12
CA SER A 13 7.16 4.19 8.64
C SER A 13 8.34 4.32 9.58
N PHE A 14 8.12 4.42 10.90
CA PHE A 14 9.21 4.42 11.88
C PHE A 14 9.99 3.10 11.88
N ASP A 15 9.32 1.95 11.78
CA ASP A 15 9.99 0.66 11.67
C ASP A 15 10.90 0.59 10.44
N HIS A 16 10.45 1.12 9.31
CA HIS A 16 11.26 1.19 8.09
C HIS A 16 12.47 2.10 8.27
N LEU A 17 12.31 3.29 8.85
CA LEU A 17 13.43 4.18 9.15
C LEU A 17 14.42 3.52 10.12
N ARG A 18 13.94 2.79 11.13
CA ARG A 18 14.79 2.06 12.07
C ARG A 18 15.66 1.01 11.38
N VAL A 19 15.12 0.33 10.36
CA VAL A 19 15.85 -0.71 9.60
C VAL A 19 16.80 -0.10 8.58
N GLU A 20 16.34 0.83 7.76
CA GLU A 20 17.14 1.45 6.69
C GLU A 20 18.14 2.49 7.20
N GLN A 21 17.91 3.00 8.40
CA GLN A 21 18.72 4.02 9.07
C GLN A 21 19.09 5.26 8.23
N PRO A 22 18.18 5.88 7.44
CA PRO A 22 18.50 7.11 6.73
C PRO A 22 18.81 8.27 7.68
N GLY A 23 19.99 8.85 7.51
CA GLY A 23 20.46 9.96 8.32
C GLY A 23 20.91 9.54 9.73
N THR A 24 21.93 10.21 10.23
CA THR A 24 22.58 9.88 11.51
C THR A 24 22.11 10.73 12.68
N ASP A 25 21.21 11.69 12.44
CA ASP A 25 20.75 12.66 13.42
C ASP A 25 19.23 12.89 13.34
N PRO A 26 18.63 13.53 14.36
CA PRO A 26 17.18 13.75 14.40
C PRO A 26 16.63 14.66 13.31
N ASP A 27 17.42 15.57 12.74
CA ASP A 27 16.97 16.46 11.67
C ASP A 27 16.80 15.66 10.39
N ALA A 28 17.83 14.89 10.02
CA ALA A 28 17.81 13.99 8.88
C ALA A 28 16.70 12.95 9.02
N ARG A 29 16.50 12.41 10.23
CA ARG A 29 15.44 11.43 10.50
C ARG A 29 14.04 12.00 10.33
N LEU A 30 13.81 13.23 10.79
CA LEU A 30 12.52 13.90 10.67
C LEU A 30 12.20 14.24 9.20
N LEU A 31 13.20 14.69 8.44
CA LEU A 31 13.06 14.90 7.00
C LEU A 31 12.77 13.57 6.27
N ALA A 32 13.53 12.51 6.58
CA ALA A 32 13.31 11.19 6.00
C ALA A 32 11.88 10.68 6.27
N LEU A 33 11.36 10.83 7.48
CA LEU A 33 9.98 10.46 7.79
C LEU A 33 8.95 11.23 6.95
N MET A 34 9.14 12.53 6.77
CA MET A 34 8.25 13.35 5.94
C MET A 34 8.30 12.95 4.47
N CYS A 35 9.50 12.71 3.92
CA CYS A 35 9.69 12.20 2.57
C CYS A 35 8.99 10.84 2.41
N LEU A 36 9.27 9.90 3.32
CA LEU A 36 8.69 8.57 3.32
C LEU A 36 7.16 8.62 3.32
N LEU A 37 6.55 9.34 4.26
CA LEU A 37 5.09 9.44 4.34
C LEU A 37 4.46 10.04 3.08
N ARG A 38 5.18 10.86 2.31
CA ARG A 38 4.69 11.44 1.05
C ARG A 38 4.94 10.53 -0.15
N ALA A 39 6.07 9.83 -0.16
CA ALA A 39 6.52 8.90 -1.20
C ALA A 39 5.90 7.51 -1.12
N VAL A 40 5.41 7.08 0.04
CA VAL A 40 5.01 5.68 0.33
C VAL A 40 4.03 5.04 -0.66
N ARG A 41 3.29 5.85 -1.42
CA ARG A 41 2.37 5.37 -2.46
C ARG A 41 3.02 5.28 -3.86
N SER A 42 3.94 6.17 -4.20
CA SER A 42 4.39 6.41 -5.58
C SER A 42 5.90 6.46 -5.75
N GLY A 43 6.68 6.25 -4.69
CA GLY A 43 8.13 6.46 -4.68
C GLY A 43 8.53 7.92 -4.60
N THR A 44 7.71 8.83 -5.13
CA THR A 44 8.03 10.27 -5.16
C THR A 44 7.29 11.07 -4.09
N ALA A 45 8.06 11.85 -3.32
CA ALA A 45 7.62 12.91 -2.43
C ALA A 45 7.81 14.27 -3.12
N ASN A 46 6.71 15.00 -3.32
CA ASN A 46 6.78 16.38 -3.78
C ASN A 46 7.01 17.28 -2.56
N LEU A 47 8.14 17.99 -2.56
CA LEU A 47 8.54 18.92 -1.50
C LEU A 47 8.60 20.34 -2.03
N VAL A 48 8.29 21.30 -1.16
CA VAL A 48 8.59 22.72 -1.37
C VAL A 48 9.54 23.22 -0.29
N ALA A 49 10.23 24.34 -0.53
CA ALA A 49 11.17 24.92 0.44
C ALA A 49 10.52 25.18 1.82
N GLN A 50 9.23 25.51 1.82
CA GLN A 50 8.45 25.71 3.05
C GLN A 50 8.32 24.43 3.89
N ASP A 51 8.30 23.24 3.27
CA ASP A 51 8.25 21.99 4.01
C ASP A 51 9.51 21.78 4.84
N VAL A 52 10.68 21.99 4.21
CA VAL A 52 11.98 21.84 4.87
C VAL A 52 12.18 22.91 5.95
N THR A 53 11.84 24.17 5.62
CA THR A 53 11.87 25.28 6.59
C THR A 53 10.93 25.02 7.77
N GLY A 54 9.73 24.46 7.53
CA GLY A 54 8.76 24.09 8.57
C GLY A 54 9.25 22.97 9.49
N LEU A 55 10.17 22.12 9.03
CA LEU A 55 10.85 21.13 9.85
C LEU A 55 11.94 21.74 10.73
N ARG A 56 12.38 22.98 10.51
CA ARG A 56 13.42 23.64 11.32
C ARG A 56 14.68 22.79 11.46
N VAL A 57 15.07 22.14 10.36
CA VAL A 57 16.37 21.49 10.23
C VAL A 57 17.46 22.57 10.36
N ALA A 58 18.51 22.31 11.13
CA ALA A 58 19.57 23.26 11.41
C ALA A 58 20.35 23.64 10.14
N ASP A 59 20.73 22.64 9.35
CA ASP A 59 21.34 22.81 8.03
C ASP A 59 20.54 22.01 6.98
N PRO A 60 19.56 22.65 6.32
CA PRO A 60 18.74 22.01 5.32
C PRO A 60 19.53 21.41 4.15
N HIS A 61 20.59 22.08 3.71
CA HIS A 61 21.38 21.65 2.56
C HIS A 61 22.22 20.42 2.91
N ALA A 62 22.95 20.46 4.02
CA ALA A 62 23.74 19.32 4.49
C ALA A 62 22.85 18.11 4.78
N THR A 63 21.66 18.32 5.34
CA THR A 63 20.72 17.23 5.65
C THR A 63 20.20 16.54 4.38
N ILE A 64 19.79 17.31 3.36
CA ILE A 64 19.36 16.72 2.08
C ILE A 64 20.53 16.04 1.38
N SER A 65 21.72 16.64 1.43
CA SER A 65 22.95 16.08 0.85
C SER A 65 23.32 14.75 1.51
N ALA A 66 23.23 14.62 2.83
CA ALA A 66 23.52 13.39 3.55
C ALA A 66 22.54 12.26 3.18
N LEU A 67 21.23 12.56 3.11
CA LEU A 67 20.24 11.60 2.65
C LEU A 67 20.46 11.18 1.19
N THR A 68 20.93 12.10 0.34
CA THR A 68 21.21 11.83 -1.06
C THR A 68 22.48 11.01 -1.26
N ALA A 69 23.56 11.35 -0.53
CA ALA A 69 24.82 10.62 -0.56
C ALA A 69 24.67 9.17 -0.10
N SER A 70 23.73 8.88 0.80
CA SER A 70 23.41 7.50 1.21
C SER A 70 22.63 6.69 0.14
N GLY A 71 22.17 7.33 -0.94
CA GLY A 71 21.30 6.70 -1.94
C GLY A 71 19.85 6.48 -1.47
N TRP A 72 19.51 6.84 -0.22
CA TRP A 72 18.16 6.69 0.31
C TRP A 72 17.17 7.66 -0.34
N LEU A 73 17.61 8.89 -0.59
CA LEU A 73 16.85 9.94 -1.27
C LEU A 73 17.50 10.27 -2.62
N VAL A 74 16.72 10.36 -3.68
CA VAL A 74 17.15 10.95 -4.95
C VAL A 74 16.54 12.35 -5.02
N ALA A 75 17.36 13.36 -4.76
CA ALA A 75 16.99 14.77 -4.81
C ALA A 75 18.22 15.62 -5.10
N ILE A 76 18.00 16.86 -5.54
CA ILE A 76 19.06 17.88 -5.66
C ILE A 76 18.76 18.93 -4.57
N PRO A 77 19.65 19.12 -3.57
CA PRO A 77 19.41 20.05 -2.46
C PRO A 77 18.96 21.43 -2.90
N GLU A 78 19.62 22.01 -3.89
CA GLU A 78 19.33 23.35 -4.43
C GLU A 78 17.92 23.42 -5.00
N VAL A 79 17.51 22.41 -5.78
CA VAL A 79 16.17 22.32 -6.37
C VAL A 79 15.10 22.20 -5.29
N VAL A 80 15.35 21.44 -4.22
CA VAL A 80 14.40 21.31 -3.10
C VAL A 80 14.28 22.61 -2.32
N LEU A 81 15.40 23.28 -2.06
CA LEU A 81 15.45 24.52 -1.28
C LEU A 81 14.96 25.74 -2.05
N SER A 82 14.94 25.69 -3.38
CA SER A 82 14.33 26.72 -4.25
C SER A 82 12.89 26.41 -4.68
N ALA A 83 12.35 25.22 -4.37
CA ALA A 83 11.04 24.80 -4.84
C ALA A 83 9.88 25.56 -4.19
N ASP A 84 8.83 25.82 -4.97
CA ASP A 84 7.63 26.54 -4.56
C ASP A 84 6.35 25.72 -4.84
N PRO A 85 5.17 26.14 -4.37
CA PRO A 85 3.92 25.39 -4.57
C PRO A 85 3.51 25.17 -6.04
N ALA A 86 3.90 26.05 -6.96
CA ALA A 86 3.67 25.89 -8.39
C ALA A 86 4.68 24.91 -9.02
N THR A 87 5.91 24.89 -8.53
CA THR A 87 6.99 24.02 -9.01
C THR A 87 7.62 23.22 -7.87
N PRO A 88 6.92 22.19 -7.34
CA PRO A 88 7.47 21.38 -6.25
C PRO A 88 8.61 20.48 -6.74
N ALA A 89 9.62 20.29 -5.90
CA ALA A 89 10.71 19.36 -6.16
C ALA A 89 10.25 17.91 -5.99
N ALA A 90 10.39 17.11 -7.05
CA ALA A 90 10.16 15.68 -7.01
C ALA A 90 11.36 14.98 -6.37
N CYS A 91 11.18 14.48 -5.14
CA CYS A 91 12.20 13.74 -4.42
C CYS A 91 11.82 12.26 -4.37
N THR A 92 12.68 11.36 -4.83
CA THR A 92 12.35 9.93 -4.88
C THR A 92 12.98 9.19 -3.70
N VAL A 93 12.17 8.39 -2.99
CA VAL A 93 12.66 7.48 -1.95
C VAL A 93 12.89 6.13 -2.59
N SER A 94 14.16 5.73 -2.70
CA SER A 94 14.60 4.61 -3.54
C SER A 94 13.81 3.31 -3.27
N ALA A 95 13.57 2.98 -2.00
CA ALA A 95 12.84 1.79 -1.57
C ALA A 95 11.36 1.72 -2.03
N PHE A 96 10.78 2.82 -2.52
CA PHE A 96 9.37 2.91 -2.91
C PHE A 96 9.18 3.22 -4.40
N SER A 97 10.27 3.24 -5.18
CA SER A 97 10.22 3.45 -6.63
C SER A 97 9.64 2.22 -7.33
N ASP A 98 8.76 2.43 -8.31
CA ASP A 98 8.16 1.34 -9.09
C ASP A 98 9.24 0.55 -9.88
N PRO A 99 9.06 -0.77 -10.10
CA PRO A 99 7.88 -1.59 -9.77
C PRO A 99 7.88 -2.17 -8.33
N VAL A 100 8.79 -1.73 -7.47
CA VAL A 100 9.19 -2.44 -6.24
C VAL A 100 8.46 -1.95 -4.98
N ASN A 101 7.46 -1.06 -5.08
CA ASN A 101 6.79 -0.52 -3.89
C ASN A 101 6.16 -1.64 -3.03
N PRO A 102 6.72 -1.95 -1.84
CA PRO A 102 6.27 -3.08 -1.05
C PRO A 102 4.95 -2.80 -0.31
N TRP A 103 4.48 -1.55 -0.30
CA TRP A 103 3.35 -1.12 0.51
C TRP A 103 2.16 -0.69 -0.35
N SER A 104 1.07 -1.45 -0.25
CA SER A 104 -0.23 -1.07 -0.82
C SER A 104 -0.91 0.01 0.04
N VAL A 105 -0.54 1.28 -0.15
CA VAL A 105 -1.09 2.42 0.61
C VAL A 105 -2.07 3.25 -0.24
N SER A 106 -3.29 3.42 0.26
CA SER A 106 -4.28 4.29 -0.40
C SER A 106 -3.89 5.77 -0.31
N LYS A 107 -4.29 6.58 -1.31
CA LYS A 107 -4.11 8.04 -1.31
C LYS A 107 -4.65 8.68 -0.02
N HIS A 108 -5.82 8.22 0.45
CA HIS A 108 -6.46 8.74 1.66
C HIS A 108 -5.63 8.47 2.92
N ASN A 109 -5.16 7.23 3.12
CA ASN A 109 -4.39 6.88 4.32
C ASN A 109 -3.06 7.63 4.38
N ARG A 110 -2.38 7.71 3.23
CA ARG A 110 -1.15 8.47 3.05
C ARG A 110 -1.32 9.95 3.41
N SER A 111 -2.34 10.61 2.83
CA SER A 111 -2.63 12.02 3.10
C SER A 111 -2.98 12.28 4.57
N ARG A 112 -3.74 11.38 5.20
CA ARG A 112 -4.10 11.50 6.62
C ARG A 112 -2.91 11.32 7.56
N ALA A 113 -2.03 10.36 7.30
CA ALA A 113 -0.81 10.14 8.08
C ALA A 113 0.16 11.33 7.96
N SER A 114 0.42 11.80 6.74
CA SER A 114 1.26 13.00 6.51
C SER A 114 0.67 14.24 7.17
N GLY A 115 -0.62 14.52 6.96
CA GLY A 115 -1.28 15.69 7.55
C GLY A 115 -1.44 15.61 9.09
N TRP A 116 -1.46 14.42 9.68
CA TRP A 116 -1.38 14.27 11.13
C TRP A 116 0.02 14.60 11.65
N THR A 117 1.06 14.10 10.98
CA THR A 117 2.46 14.40 11.32
C THR A 117 2.73 15.90 11.28
N THR A 118 2.34 16.57 10.20
CA THR A 118 2.48 18.04 10.08
C THR A 118 1.75 18.79 11.20
N ARG A 119 0.53 18.39 11.55
CA ARG A 119 -0.23 19.03 12.65
C ARG A 119 0.41 18.82 14.02
N LEU A 120 0.93 17.62 14.29
CA LEU A 120 1.61 17.32 15.55
C LEU A 120 2.87 18.19 15.67
N LEU A 121 3.68 18.26 14.62
CA LEU A 121 4.90 19.07 14.59
C LEU A 121 4.64 20.58 14.66
N ALA A 122 3.45 21.03 14.24
CA ALA A 122 3.01 22.42 14.33
C ALA A 122 2.37 22.78 15.69
N ASN A 123 2.18 21.82 16.59
CA ASN A 123 1.59 22.07 17.90
C ASN A 123 2.42 23.13 18.67
N LYS A 124 1.74 24.08 19.33
CA LYS A 124 2.38 25.19 20.04
C LYS A 124 3.43 24.76 21.07
N LEU A 125 3.26 23.58 21.69
CA LEU A 125 4.19 23.03 22.67
C LEU A 125 5.48 22.52 22.02
N LEU A 126 5.39 21.96 20.81
CA LEU A 126 6.50 21.31 20.10
C LEU A 126 7.19 22.20 19.06
N ARG A 127 6.47 23.11 18.41
CA ARG A 127 6.91 23.79 17.17
C ARG A 127 8.23 24.58 17.26
N LYS A 128 8.71 24.87 18.48
CA LYS A 128 9.97 25.58 18.76
C LYS A 128 11.02 24.71 19.45
N LYS A 129 10.74 23.42 19.67
CA LYS A 129 11.65 22.50 20.35
C LYS A 129 12.64 21.89 19.36
N PRO A 130 13.80 21.39 19.84
CA PRO A 130 14.75 20.65 19.01
C PRO A 130 14.08 19.46 18.31
N ASN A 131 14.61 19.06 17.15
CA ASN A 131 14.01 17.95 16.41
C ASN A 131 14.14 16.61 17.13
N SER A 132 15.14 16.41 17.99
CA SER A 132 15.21 15.28 18.93
C SER A 132 13.93 15.15 19.77
N VAL A 133 13.45 16.26 20.34
CA VAL A 133 12.21 16.30 21.13
C VAL A 133 10.98 16.09 20.23
N ARG A 134 10.96 16.75 19.06
CA ARG A 134 9.79 16.71 18.15
C ARG A 134 9.58 15.32 17.54
N ILE A 135 10.63 14.64 17.10
CA ILE A 135 10.51 13.28 16.56
C ILE A 135 10.20 12.26 17.66
N THR A 136 10.78 12.44 18.86
CA THR A 136 10.43 11.63 20.04
C THR A 136 8.95 11.76 20.39
N ALA A 137 8.42 12.98 20.42
CA ALA A 137 6.99 13.22 20.65
C ALA A 137 6.12 12.54 19.59
N LEU A 138 6.50 12.65 18.31
CA LEU A 138 5.79 12.04 17.20
C LEU A 138 5.76 10.51 17.31
N TYR A 139 6.90 9.89 17.62
CA TYR A 139 7.02 8.44 17.84
C TYR A 139 6.14 8.01 19.00
N ILE A 140 6.32 8.62 20.18
CA ILE A 140 5.56 8.28 21.38
C ILE A 140 4.06 8.42 21.16
N THR A 141 3.59 9.53 20.57
CA THR A 141 2.16 9.72 20.30
C THR A 141 1.61 8.76 19.25
N ALA A 142 2.42 8.31 18.28
CA ALA A 142 2.01 7.30 17.31
C ALA A 142 1.88 5.89 17.92
N HIS A 143 2.60 5.63 19.02
CA HIS A 143 2.61 4.36 19.75
C HIS A 143 1.71 4.32 20.98
N ALA A 144 1.10 5.45 21.36
CA ALA A 144 0.15 5.51 22.47
C ALA A 144 -1.13 4.72 22.18
N ASP A 145 -1.66 4.06 23.21
CA ASP A 145 -3.00 3.47 23.19
C ASP A 145 -4.11 4.53 23.26
N SER A 146 -5.37 4.13 23.22
CA SER A 146 -6.51 5.06 23.26
C SER A 146 -6.63 5.90 24.54
N ASN A 147 -5.98 5.46 25.62
CA ASN A 147 -5.95 6.18 26.90
C ASN A 147 -4.70 7.08 27.01
N GLY A 148 -3.84 7.08 25.99
CA GLY A 148 -2.59 7.83 25.99
C GLY A 148 -1.45 7.13 26.74
N SER A 149 -1.62 5.86 27.14
CA SER A 149 -0.57 5.06 27.77
C SER A 149 0.39 4.52 26.72
N ILE A 150 1.67 4.48 27.05
CA ILE A 150 2.77 4.09 26.17
C ILE A 150 3.63 3.06 26.88
N LEU A 151 3.93 1.96 26.19
CA LEU A 151 4.97 1.00 26.54
C LEU A 151 5.74 0.67 25.27
N ILE A 152 7.02 1.05 25.22
CA ILE A 152 7.87 0.90 24.03
C ILE A 152 9.28 0.46 24.40
N ASP A 153 9.95 -0.25 23.49
CA ASP A 153 11.37 -0.54 23.62
C ASP A 153 12.19 0.75 23.39
N PRO A 154 12.98 1.21 24.39
CA PRO A 154 13.84 2.38 24.25
C PRO A 154 14.82 2.28 23.09
N ALA A 155 15.37 1.09 22.83
CA ALA A 155 16.33 0.87 21.74
C ALA A 155 15.69 1.10 20.37
N PHE A 156 14.41 0.73 20.22
CA PHE A 156 13.69 0.94 18.96
C PHE A 156 13.39 2.42 18.75
N LEU A 157 13.00 3.14 19.79
CA LEU A 157 12.82 4.59 19.71
C LEU A 157 14.14 5.28 19.35
N LEU A 158 15.24 4.97 20.05
CA LEU A 158 16.57 5.56 19.78
C LEU A 158 16.95 5.42 18.30
N ALA A 159 16.84 4.20 17.75
CA ALA A 159 17.19 3.92 16.36
C ALA A 159 16.19 4.54 15.36
N ALA A 160 14.88 4.53 15.66
CA ALA A 160 13.87 5.12 14.79
C ALA A 160 13.94 6.66 14.75
N CYS A 161 14.43 7.29 15.80
CA CYS A 161 14.55 8.74 15.96
C CYS A 161 15.96 9.29 15.71
N ALA A 162 16.95 8.41 15.47
CA ALA A 162 18.38 8.77 15.37
C ALA A 162 18.88 9.63 16.54
N LEU A 163 18.55 9.21 17.77
CA LEU A 163 19.06 9.84 18.99
C LEU A 163 20.46 9.28 19.32
N GLY A 164 21.36 10.11 19.85
CA GLY A 164 22.74 9.74 20.16
C GLY A 164 22.91 8.77 21.32
N GLY A 165 21.83 8.46 22.05
CA GLY A 165 21.82 7.42 23.08
C GLY A 165 20.80 7.67 24.19
N GLN A 166 20.92 6.91 25.27
CA GLN A 166 19.98 6.96 26.42
C GLN A 166 19.93 8.34 27.08
N ALA A 167 21.05 9.07 27.13
CA ALA A 167 21.10 10.42 27.68
C ALA A 167 20.22 11.39 26.88
N ASP A 168 20.32 11.36 25.54
CA ASP A 168 19.48 12.20 24.66
C ASP A 168 17.99 11.86 24.78
N LEU A 169 17.67 10.57 24.92
CA LEU A 169 16.30 10.11 25.15
C LEU A 169 15.76 10.58 26.50
N ALA A 170 16.56 10.50 27.56
CA ALA A 170 16.20 11.04 28.88
C ALA A 170 15.96 12.56 28.81
N THR A 171 16.84 13.32 28.15
CA THR A 171 16.67 14.76 27.94
C THR A 171 15.41 15.07 27.12
N ALA A 172 15.16 14.32 26.05
CA ALA A 172 13.99 14.53 25.20
C ALA A 172 12.68 14.26 25.96
N THR A 173 12.60 13.13 26.68
CA THR A 173 11.42 12.75 27.47
C THR A 173 11.19 13.70 28.64
N GLN A 174 12.24 14.14 29.34
CA GLN A 174 12.12 15.16 30.37
C GLN A 174 11.58 16.47 29.79
N THR A 175 12.11 16.92 28.65
CA THR A 175 11.58 18.12 27.96
C THR A 175 10.11 17.96 27.61
N LEU A 176 9.66 16.76 27.25
CA LEU A 176 8.25 16.47 26.97
C LEU A 176 7.37 16.52 28.21
N ILE A 177 7.89 16.14 29.38
CA ILE A 177 7.20 16.32 30.67
C ILE A 177 7.08 17.82 30.98
N ASP A 178 8.19 18.55 30.90
CA ASP A 178 8.26 19.98 31.29
C ASP A 178 7.30 20.86 30.48
N ILE A 179 7.04 20.51 29.21
CA ILE A 179 6.13 21.26 28.34
C ILE A 179 4.67 20.77 28.41
N GLY A 180 4.37 19.79 29.27
CA GLY A 180 3.06 19.19 29.40
C GLY A 180 2.64 18.36 28.18
N TRP A 181 3.59 17.74 27.48
CA TRP A 181 3.30 16.74 26.46
C TRP A 181 3.07 15.36 27.09
N LEU A 182 3.90 15.01 28.08
CA LEU A 182 3.78 13.83 28.92
C LEU A 182 3.40 14.24 30.34
N THR A 183 2.64 13.40 31.05
CA THR A 183 2.46 13.55 32.50
C THR A 183 3.58 12.87 33.27
N GLU A 184 4.09 11.76 32.74
CA GLU A 184 5.15 10.98 33.33
C GLU A 184 5.89 10.17 32.26
N CYS A 185 7.14 9.83 32.57
CA CYS A 185 7.99 8.91 31.79
C CYS A 185 8.88 8.16 32.77
N ARG A 186 8.95 6.84 32.65
CA ARG A 186 9.76 5.95 33.49
C ARG A 186 10.49 4.95 32.60
N PHE A 187 11.74 4.68 32.92
CA PHE A 187 12.53 3.63 32.29
C PHE A 187 12.50 2.41 33.19
N GLY A 188 11.74 1.39 32.80
CA GLY A 188 11.59 0.13 33.52
C GLY A 188 12.31 -1.03 32.83
N THR A 189 12.26 -2.20 33.46
CA THR A 189 12.80 -3.45 32.88
C THR A 189 12.01 -3.91 31.66
N ALA A 190 10.72 -3.57 31.58
CA ALA A 190 9.84 -3.89 30.46
C ALA A 190 9.95 -2.91 29.27
N GLY A 191 10.61 -1.76 29.46
CA GLY A 191 10.76 -0.72 28.45
C GLY A 191 10.57 0.71 28.99
N LEU A 192 10.36 1.66 28.10
CA LEU A 192 9.94 3.01 28.43
C LEU A 192 8.42 3.04 28.58
N GLU A 193 7.98 3.38 29.80
CA GLU A 193 6.60 3.60 30.17
C GLU A 193 6.32 5.10 30.23
N ALA A 194 5.28 5.59 29.57
CA ALA A 194 4.92 6.99 29.60
C ALA A 194 3.42 7.19 29.42
N CYS A 195 2.93 8.37 29.81
CA CYS A 195 1.53 8.76 29.64
C CYS A 195 1.45 10.13 28.98
N LEU A 196 0.63 10.26 27.93
CA LEU A 196 0.34 11.54 27.29
C LEU A 196 -0.51 12.42 28.21
N ALA A 197 -0.22 13.72 28.22
CA ALA A 197 -1.06 14.66 28.93
C ALA A 197 -2.45 14.82 28.28
N GLY A 198 -3.45 15.15 29.09
CA GLY A 198 -4.84 15.34 28.67
C GLY A 198 -5.02 16.18 27.39
N PRO A 199 -4.35 17.34 27.25
CA PRO A 199 -4.43 18.17 26.03
C PRO A 199 -3.91 17.49 24.75
N ILE A 200 -3.12 16.42 24.87
CA ILE A 200 -2.53 15.68 23.76
C ILE A 200 -3.39 14.48 23.34
N LEU A 201 -4.27 13.98 24.22
CA LEU A 201 -5.17 12.85 23.92
C LEU A 201 -5.98 12.99 22.62
N PRO A 202 -6.44 14.19 22.19
CA PRO A 202 -7.11 14.37 20.89
C PRO A 202 -6.21 14.10 19.66
N LEU A 203 -4.89 13.99 19.84
CA LEU A 203 -3.93 13.64 18.80
C LEU A 203 -3.65 12.14 18.73
N VAL A 204 -4.03 11.37 19.75
CA VAL A 204 -3.83 9.93 19.81
C VAL A 204 -4.56 9.23 18.65
N PRO A 205 -3.98 8.15 18.09
CA PRO A 205 -4.70 7.24 17.22
C PRO A 205 -6.04 6.81 17.81
N ALA A 206 -7.12 6.94 17.05
CA ALA A 206 -8.39 6.36 17.47
C ALA A 206 -8.21 4.85 17.65
N PRO A 207 -8.81 4.24 18.70
CA PRO A 207 -8.82 2.80 18.84
C PRO A 207 -9.37 2.16 17.56
N PRO A 208 -8.97 0.91 17.25
CA PRO A 208 -9.66 0.17 16.21
C PRO A 208 -11.17 0.22 16.51
N PRO A 209 -12.02 0.45 15.50
CA PRO A 209 -13.45 0.42 15.75
C PRO A 209 -13.76 -0.92 16.43
N ALA A 210 -14.54 -0.89 17.52
CA ALA A 210 -15.07 -2.10 18.12
C ALA A 210 -15.62 -2.97 16.99
N ILE A 211 -15.36 -4.28 17.04
CA ILE A 211 -15.97 -5.24 16.13
C ILE A 211 -17.45 -4.89 16.10
N PRO A 212 -18.03 -4.55 14.93
CA PRO A 212 -19.43 -4.16 14.88
C PRO A 212 -20.22 -5.29 15.51
N ASP A 213 -21.01 -4.95 16.53
CA ASP A 213 -22.12 -5.79 16.97
C ASP A 213 -22.89 -6.19 15.70
N PRO A 214 -22.95 -7.49 15.35
CA PRO A 214 -23.54 -7.94 14.09
C PRO A 214 -24.99 -7.47 13.94
N ASP A 215 -25.65 -7.15 15.05
CA ASP A 215 -27.04 -6.73 15.10
C ASP A 215 -27.23 -5.20 15.08
N LYS A 216 -26.14 -4.42 15.14
CA LYS A 216 -26.22 -2.94 15.24
C LYS A 216 -25.73 -2.24 13.96
N PRO A 217 -26.64 -1.77 13.08
CA PRO A 217 -26.23 -1.12 11.85
C PRO A 217 -25.47 0.18 12.12
N SER A 218 -24.22 0.21 11.64
CA SER A 218 -23.32 1.37 11.68
C SER A 218 -23.94 2.65 11.13
N ARG A 219 -23.42 3.81 11.54
CA ARG A 219 -23.85 5.13 11.02
C ARG A 219 -23.64 5.27 9.50
N ARG A 220 -22.64 4.57 8.96
CA ARG A 220 -22.38 4.46 7.52
C ARG A 220 -23.40 3.56 6.81
N SER A 221 -23.83 2.45 7.43
CA SER A 221 -24.89 1.61 6.87
C SER A 221 -26.28 2.26 7.01
N ARG A 222 -26.52 3.09 8.03
CA ARG A 222 -27.72 3.94 8.11
C ARG A 222 -27.73 5.04 7.06
N ALA A 223 -26.60 5.72 6.83
CA ALA A 223 -26.50 6.72 5.75
C ALA A 223 -26.49 6.09 4.36
N ALA A 224 -25.93 4.89 4.19
CA ALA A 224 -25.98 4.13 2.95
C ALA A 224 -27.36 3.51 2.72
N ALA A 225 -28.07 3.07 3.76
CA ALA A 225 -29.47 2.63 3.68
C ALA A 225 -30.37 3.82 3.33
N ALA A 226 -30.21 4.97 4.01
CA ALA A 226 -30.97 6.18 3.70
C ALA A 226 -30.69 6.72 2.28
N ARG A 227 -29.49 6.53 1.73
CA ARG A 227 -29.16 6.89 0.33
C ARG A 227 -29.53 5.80 -0.69
N ALA A 228 -29.52 4.54 -0.30
CA ALA A 228 -30.02 3.42 -1.11
C ALA A 228 -31.55 3.47 -1.23
N SER A 229 -32.23 4.01 -0.22
CA SER A 229 -33.68 4.28 -0.25
C SER A 229 -34.07 5.38 -1.24
N THR A 230 -33.13 6.14 -1.82
CA THR A 230 -33.43 7.23 -2.77
C THR A 230 -33.16 6.86 -4.24
N SER A 231 -32.76 5.63 -4.54
CA SER A 231 -32.65 5.15 -5.94
C SER A 231 -32.86 3.65 -5.98
N GLY A 232 -34.09 3.25 -6.29
CA GLY A 232 -34.69 1.92 -6.08
C GLY A 232 -34.12 0.74 -6.86
N VAL A 233 -32.81 0.69 -7.10
CA VAL A 233 -32.12 -0.51 -7.60
C VAL A 233 -31.05 -0.92 -6.59
N SER A 234 -31.07 -2.17 -6.17
CA SER A 234 -30.08 -2.74 -5.25
C SER A 234 -28.73 -2.90 -5.95
N ILE A 235 -27.61 -2.50 -5.30
CA ILE A 235 -26.23 -2.73 -5.79
C ILE A 235 -26.02 -4.21 -6.14
N THR A 236 -26.64 -5.12 -5.39
CA THR A 236 -26.55 -6.56 -5.64
C THR A 236 -27.23 -6.97 -6.94
N MET A 237 -28.34 -6.33 -7.31
CA MET A 237 -29.03 -6.57 -8.58
C MET A 237 -28.24 -6.00 -9.76
N GLU A 238 -27.72 -4.77 -9.63
CA GLU A 238 -26.85 -4.18 -10.67
C GLU A 238 -25.61 -5.04 -10.90
N ALA A 239 -25.00 -5.53 -9.82
CA ALA A 239 -23.82 -6.41 -9.91
C ALA A 239 -24.14 -7.75 -10.55
N ALA A 240 -25.33 -8.31 -10.28
CA ALA A 240 -25.81 -9.51 -10.97
C ALA A 240 -25.99 -9.26 -12.46
N GLY A 241 -26.59 -8.12 -12.84
CA GLY A 241 -26.77 -7.73 -14.24
C GLY A 241 -25.46 -7.60 -15.04
N LEU A 242 -24.31 -7.36 -14.38
CA LEU A 242 -23.00 -7.34 -15.04
C LEU A 242 -22.48 -8.72 -15.41
N ILE A 243 -22.89 -9.78 -14.70
CA ILE A 243 -22.25 -11.09 -14.76
C ILE A 243 -23.18 -12.22 -15.20
N THR A 244 -24.49 -12.14 -14.92
CA THR A 244 -25.44 -13.20 -15.21
C THR A 244 -25.46 -13.54 -16.69
N GLY A 245 -25.21 -14.81 -17.03
CA GLY A 245 -25.16 -15.32 -18.40
C GLY A 245 -23.85 -14.99 -19.14
N ARG A 246 -22.88 -14.39 -18.45
CA ARG A 246 -21.57 -14.00 -19.01
C ARG A 246 -20.41 -14.60 -18.24
N GLU A 247 -20.66 -15.41 -17.23
CA GLU A 247 -19.63 -15.88 -16.30
C GLU A 247 -18.53 -16.69 -17.01
N ALA A 248 -18.92 -17.60 -17.91
CA ALA A 248 -18.00 -18.37 -18.75
C ALA A 248 -17.20 -17.48 -19.71
N GLN A 249 -17.87 -16.50 -20.35
CA GLN A 249 -17.22 -15.55 -21.25
C GLN A 249 -16.15 -14.72 -20.53
N LEU A 250 -16.47 -14.27 -19.32
CA LEU A 250 -15.55 -13.48 -18.49
C LEU A 250 -14.34 -14.31 -18.06
N ALA A 251 -14.55 -15.58 -17.69
CA ALA A 251 -13.47 -16.50 -17.34
C ALA A 251 -12.59 -16.85 -18.56
N ALA A 252 -13.19 -17.09 -19.73
CA ALA A 252 -12.48 -17.33 -20.99
C ALA A 252 -11.64 -16.12 -21.41
N TRP A 253 -12.16 -14.90 -21.25
CA TRP A 253 -11.37 -13.69 -21.52
C TRP A 253 -10.15 -13.60 -20.60
N VAL A 254 -10.32 -13.93 -19.31
CA VAL A 254 -9.20 -13.98 -18.36
C VAL A 254 -8.18 -15.06 -18.73
N GLU A 255 -8.61 -16.20 -19.26
CA GLU A 255 -7.70 -17.23 -19.79
C GLU A 255 -6.92 -16.74 -21.00
N ASN A 256 -7.60 -16.21 -22.02
CA ASN A 256 -6.96 -15.68 -23.22
C ASN A 256 -5.94 -14.60 -22.90
N PHE A 257 -6.30 -13.67 -22.01
CA PHE A 257 -5.37 -12.63 -21.53
C PHE A 257 -4.10 -13.26 -20.92
N ARG A 258 -4.24 -14.35 -20.15
CA ARG A 258 -3.09 -15.04 -19.56
C ARG A 258 -2.22 -15.73 -20.58
N THR A 259 -2.84 -16.36 -21.59
CA THR A 259 -2.13 -16.99 -22.70
C THR A 259 -1.33 -15.98 -23.49
N GLU A 260 -1.89 -14.80 -23.75
CA GLU A 260 -1.24 -13.72 -24.50
C GLU A 260 -0.13 -13.01 -23.70
N HIS A 261 -0.32 -12.80 -22.39
CA HIS A 261 0.54 -11.94 -21.59
C HIS A 261 1.40 -12.66 -20.54
N GLY A 262 1.23 -13.97 -20.35
CA GLY A 262 1.98 -14.76 -19.35
C GLY A 262 1.61 -14.48 -17.88
N HIS A 263 0.66 -13.58 -17.63
CA HIS A 263 0.17 -13.24 -16.29
C HIS A 263 -1.34 -12.92 -16.32
N GLY A 264 -1.98 -12.89 -15.14
CA GLY A 264 -3.39 -12.55 -15.04
C GLY A 264 -3.68 -11.07 -15.31
N PRO A 265 -4.87 -10.71 -15.81
CA PRO A 265 -5.26 -9.33 -15.93
C PRO A 265 -5.42 -8.68 -14.56
N SER A 266 -5.24 -7.37 -14.51
CA SER A 266 -5.70 -6.59 -13.36
C SER A 266 -7.23 -6.47 -13.40
N TRP A 267 -7.85 -6.19 -12.25
CA TRP A 267 -9.28 -5.87 -12.22
C TRP A 267 -9.64 -4.72 -13.18
N ALA A 268 -8.78 -3.70 -13.25
CA ALA A 268 -9.00 -2.56 -14.13
C ALA A 268 -9.00 -2.97 -15.61
N ALA A 269 -8.18 -3.93 -16.01
CA ALA A 269 -8.14 -4.46 -17.37
C ALA A 269 -9.44 -5.18 -17.72
N LEU A 270 -9.93 -6.07 -16.84
CA LEU A 270 -11.21 -6.77 -17.02
C LEU A 270 -12.39 -5.78 -17.08
N ALA A 271 -12.44 -4.80 -16.17
CA ALA A 271 -13.48 -3.79 -16.17
C ALA A 271 -13.49 -2.96 -17.46
N THR A 272 -12.32 -2.54 -17.95
CA THR A 272 -12.20 -1.82 -19.23
C THR A 272 -12.63 -2.69 -20.40
N ALA A 273 -12.22 -3.96 -20.46
CA ALA A 273 -12.57 -4.87 -21.56
C ALA A 273 -14.08 -5.13 -21.69
N HIS A 274 -14.82 -5.06 -20.59
CA HIS A 274 -16.27 -5.33 -20.57
C HIS A 274 -17.13 -4.07 -20.36
N GLY A 275 -16.56 -2.87 -20.50
CA GLY A 275 -17.29 -1.60 -20.43
C GLY A 275 -17.84 -1.29 -19.04
N TRP A 276 -17.25 -1.85 -17.99
CA TRP A 276 -17.65 -1.58 -16.61
C TRP A 276 -17.07 -0.24 -16.14
N SER A 277 -17.90 0.62 -15.55
CA SER A 277 -17.45 1.94 -15.08
C SER A 277 -16.35 1.81 -14.02
N ARG A 278 -15.32 2.64 -14.20
CA ARG A 278 -14.16 2.76 -13.30
C ARG A 278 -14.28 3.96 -12.36
N ASP A 279 -15.40 4.67 -12.40
CA ASP A 279 -15.62 5.87 -11.61
C ASP A 279 -15.76 5.53 -10.13
N TYR A 280 -15.09 6.31 -9.29
CA TYR A 280 -15.19 6.17 -7.84
C TYR A 280 -16.65 6.36 -7.38
N GLY A 281 -17.11 5.52 -6.46
CA GLY A 281 -18.45 5.60 -5.89
C GLY A 281 -19.28 4.34 -6.12
N ARG A 282 -20.57 4.51 -6.44
CA ARG A 282 -21.53 3.41 -6.65
C ARG A 282 -21.10 2.47 -7.79
N PRO A 283 -20.67 2.94 -8.98
CA PRO A 283 -20.29 2.05 -10.08
C PRO A 283 -19.07 1.17 -9.75
N HIS A 284 -18.06 1.74 -9.10
CA HIS A 284 -16.94 0.98 -8.55
C HIS A 284 -17.40 -0.07 -7.50
N THR A 285 -18.42 0.23 -6.71
CA THR A 285 -18.95 -0.72 -5.70
C THR A 285 -19.68 -1.88 -6.37
N VAL A 286 -20.52 -1.60 -7.37
CA VAL A 286 -21.22 -2.60 -8.19
C VAL A 286 -20.23 -3.57 -8.85
N THR A 287 -19.21 -3.01 -9.49
CA THR A 287 -18.16 -3.80 -10.17
C THR A 287 -17.38 -4.68 -9.19
N ARG A 288 -17.09 -4.17 -7.98
CA ARG A 288 -16.42 -4.96 -6.93
C ARG A 288 -17.29 -6.10 -6.41
N VAL A 289 -18.60 -5.88 -6.27
CA VAL A 289 -19.55 -6.93 -5.87
C VAL A 289 -19.68 -8.00 -6.96
N ALA A 290 -19.71 -7.61 -8.23
CA ALA A 290 -19.72 -8.53 -9.38
C ALA A 290 -18.50 -9.47 -9.38
N LEU A 291 -17.31 -8.92 -9.16
CA LEU A 291 -16.09 -9.72 -9.02
C LEU A 291 -16.12 -10.71 -7.86
N LEU A 292 -16.57 -10.25 -6.68
CA LEU A 292 -16.69 -11.11 -5.51
C LEU A 292 -17.64 -12.27 -5.80
N LYS A 293 -18.76 -12.00 -6.50
CA LYS A 293 -19.69 -13.03 -6.94
C LYS A 293 -19.00 -14.05 -7.85
N LEU A 294 -18.36 -13.62 -8.93
CA LEU A 294 -17.61 -14.50 -9.85
C LEU A 294 -16.57 -15.37 -9.13
N HIS A 295 -15.95 -14.84 -8.08
CA HIS A 295 -15.02 -15.61 -7.27
C HIS A 295 -15.70 -16.62 -6.36
N THR A 296 -16.75 -16.21 -5.65
CA THR A 296 -17.50 -17.10 -4.76
C THR A 296 -18.24 -18.21 -5.52
N SER A 297 -18.67 -17.94 -6.75
CA SER A 297 -19.29 -18.95 -7.63
C SER A 297 -18.26 -19.75 -8.44
N GLY A 298 -16.97 -19.59 -8.16
CA GLY A 298 -15.91 -20.44 -8.71
C GLY A 298 -15.54 -20.17 -10.17
N TRP A 299 -16.05 -19.11 -10.80
CA TRP A 299 -15.69 -18.74 -12.18
C TRP A 299 -14.34 -18.05 -12.28
N LEU A 300 -13.94 -17.30 -11.23
CA LEU A 300 -12.65 -16.63 -11.17
C LEU A 300 -11.90 -16.94 -9.87
N ALA A 301 -10.58 -16.93 -9.92
CA ALA A 301 -9.71 -17.07 -8.76
C ALA A 301 -8.63 -15.97 -8.71
N GLY A 302 -7.96 -15.85 -7.57
CA GLY A 302 -6.77 -15.00 -7.44
C GLY A 302 -7.00 -13.51 -7.12
N LEU A 303 -8.20 -13.12 -6.67
CA LEU A 303 -8.59 -11.74 -6.28
C LEU A 303 -7.68 -11.04 -5.25
N ARG A 304 -6.77 -11.77 -4.59
CA ARG A 304 -5.86 -11.24 -3.56
C ARG A 304 -4.41 -11.03 -4.04
N LYS A 305 -4.11 -11.35 -5.30
CA LYS A 305 -2.78 -11.16 -5.88
C LYS A 305 -2.85 -10.11 -7.01
N PRO A 306 -1.94 -9.11 -7.06
CA PRO A 306 -1.81 -8.25 -8.24
C PRO A 306 -1.60 -9.12 -9.48
N TYR A 307 -2.29 -8.81 -10.58
CA TYR A 307 -2.20 -9.59 -11.83
C TYR A 307 -2.48 -11.09 -11.64
N GLY A 308 -3.24 -11.43 -10.60
CA GLY A 308 -3.47 -12.80 -10.17
C GLY A 308 -4.78 -13.40 -10.66
N LEU A 309 -5.60 -12.65 -11.40
CA LEU A 309 -6.86 -13.16 -11.93
C LEU A 309 -6.57 -14.34 -12.86
N ARG A 310 -7.31 -15.42 -12.64
CA ARG A 310 -7.26 -16.64 -13.43
C ARG A 310 -8.63 -17.30 -13.45
N PRO A 311 -8.89 -18.18 -14.43
CA PRO A 311 -10.10 -18.98 -14.42
C PRO A 311 -10.21 -19.78 -13.12
N GLY A 312 -11.42 -19.87 -12.59
CA GLY A 312 -11.72 -20.65 -11.40
C GLY A 312 -12.19 -22.08 -11.76
N PRO A 313 -12.37 -22.93 -10.75
CA PRO A 313 -12.72 -24.34 -10.94
C PRO A 313 -13.99 -24.56 -11.78
N GLN A 314 -14.98 -23.68 -11.67
CA GLN A 314 -16.24 -23.80 -12.40
C GLN A 314 -16.04 -23.68 -13.92
N TYR A 315 -15.14 -22.80 -14.34
CA TYR A 315 -14.81 -22.64 -15.76
C TYR A 315 -14.07 -23.85 -16.30
N LEU A 316 -13.10 -24.38 -15.54
CA LEU A 316 -12.32 -25.56 -15.93
C LEU A 316 -13.20 -26.80 -16.09
N HIS A 317 -14.12 -27.05 -15.14
CA HIS A 317 -15.08 -28.15 -15.24
C HIS A 317 -16.00 -28.01 -16.46
N GLN A 318 -16.35 -26.78 -16.85
CA GLN A 318 -17.15 -26.55 -18.04
C GLN A 318 -16.35 -26.86 -19.33
N CYS A 319 -15.09 -26.43 -19.41
CA CYS A 319 -14.23 -26.77 -20.54
C CYS A 319 -14.06 -28.29 -20.70
N GLU A 320 -13.85 -29.02 -19.60
CA GLU A 320 -13.76 -30.48 -19.60
C GLU A 320 -15.06 -31.13 -20.13
N ALA A 321 -16.22 -30.64 -19.71
CA ALA A 321 -17.52 -31.14 -20.19
C ALA A 321 -17.78 -30.82 -21.67
N ASP A 322 -17.34 -29.65 -22.14
CA ASP A 322 -17.46 -29.23 -23.55
C ASP A 322 -16.53 -30.07 -24.46
N GLU A 323 -15.35 -30.48 -23.97
CA GLU A 323 -14.44 -31.39 -24.68
C GLU A 323 -15.00 -32.83 -24.77
N GLU A 324 -15.59 -33.34 -23.70
CA GLU A 324 -16.17 -34.69 -23.65
C GLU A 324 -17.39 -34.82 -24.57
N THR A 325 -18.20 -33.77 -24.67
CA THR A 325 -19.34 -33.69 -25.61
C THR A 325 -18.89 -33.52 -27.06
N ALA A 326 -17.81 -32.78 -27.34
CA ALA A 326 -17.24 -32.67 -28.69
C ALA A 326 -16.66 -34.00 -29.19
N THR A 327 -16.06 -34.80 -28.30
CA THR A 327 -15.46 -36.09 -28.63
C THR A 327 -16.52 -37.17 -28.90
N THR A 328 -17.68 -37.10 -28.23
CA THR A 328 -18.77 -38.09 -28.39
C THR A 328 -19.61 -37.85 -29.67
N SER A 329 -19.59 -36.64 -30.22
CA SER A 329 -20.28 -36.29 -31.49
C SER A 329 -19.49 -36.69 -32.75
N SER A 330 -18.21 -37.04 -32.61
CA SER A 330 -17.36 -37.44 -33.73
C SER A 330 -17.31 -38.97 -33.88
N SER A 331 -18.42 -39.58 -34.34
CA SER A 331 -18.39 -40.96 -34.86
C SER A 331 -17.59 -41.02 -36.17
N PRO A 332 -16.73 -42.04 -36.37
CA PRO A 332 -15.84 -42.12 -37.52
C PRO A 332 -16.61 -42.60 -38.76
N SER A 333 -16.75 -41.71 -39.74
CA SER A 333 -17.18 -42.09 -41.08
C SER A 333 -16.11 -42.98 -41.72
N GLN A 334 -16.53 -44.19 -42.07
CA GLN A 334 -15.72 -45.21 -42.73
C GLN A 334 -15.16 -44.67 -44.05
N TYR A 335 -13.84 -44.66 -44.20
CA TYR A 335 -13.20 -44.54 -45.51
C TYR A 335 -12.51 -45.86 -45.87
N SER A 336 -13.01 -46.44 -46.96
CA SER A 336 -12.57 -47.66 -47.58
C SER A 336 -11.12 -47.60 -48.07
N VAL A 337 -10.48 -48.75 -47.92
CA VAL A 337 -9.18 -49.13 -48.46
C VAL A 337 -9.24 -49.19 -49.99
N THR A 338 -8.33 -48.48 -50.66
CA THR A 338 -7.73 -48.99 -51.91
C THR A 338 -6.24 -48.71 -51.94
N GLN A 339 -5.52 -49.79 -52.20
CA GLN A 339 -4.08 -49.98 -52.22
C GLN A 339 -3.52 -49.59 -53.59
N THR A 340 -2.43 -48.82 -53.67
CA THR A 340 -1.38 -49.05 -54.69
C THR A 340 -0.03 -48.49 -54.25
N ALA A 341 1.01 -49.26 -54.58
CA ALA A 341 2.39 -49.18 -54.15
C ALA A 341 3.19 -48.02 -54.76
N GLN A 342 4.24 -47.57 -54.06
CA GLN A 342 5.64 -47.70 -54.51
C GLN A 342 6.63 -47.00 -53.55
N ARG A 343 7.60 -47.78 -53.06
CA ARG A 343 8.93 -47.39 -52.56
C ARG A 343 9.90 -47.55 -53.77
N PRO A 344 11.19 -47.12 -53.77
CA PRO A 344 12.06 -46.51 -52.73
C PRO A 344 13.03 -45.44 -53.35
N PRO A 345 14.31 -45.21 -52.93
CA PRO A 345 15.04 -45.38 -51.65
C PRO A 345 15.86 -44.14 -51.15
N ARG A 346 16.23 -44.20 -49.85
CA ARG A 346 17.46 -43.83 -49.10
C ARG A 346 18.50 -42.79 -49.63
N ARG A 347 18.96 -41.96 -48.67
CA ARG A 347 20.34 -41.54 -48.24
C ARG A 347 20.39 -40.01 -48.02
N ALA A 348 21.18 -39.37 -47.16
CA ALA A 348 22.06 -39.69 -46.02
C ALA A 348 22.36 -38.31 -45.32
N SER A 349 22.44 -38.23 -43.98
CA SER A 349 23.63 -37.90 -43.16
C SER A 349 24.25 -36.48 -43.20
N PHE A 350 24.69 -36.01 -42.01
CA PHE A 350 25.55 -34.85 -41.64
C PHE A 350 24.88 -33.46 -41.68
N SER A 351 25.14 -32.50 -40.77
CA SER A 351 26.35 -32.19 -39.98
C SER A 351 26.03 -31.45 -38.68
N GLU A 352 26.77 -31.76 -37.61
CA GLU A 352 27.02 -30.88 -36.46
C GLU A 352 27.75 -29.60 -36.91
N ALA A 353 27.54 -28.50 -36.21
CA ALA A 353 28.44 -27.35 -36.20
C ALA A 353 28.50 -26.77 -34.78
N THR A 354 29.58 -27.13 -34.10
CA THR A 354 30.15 -26.43 -32.94
C THR A 354 30.76 -25.12 -33.44
N VAL A 355 30.45 -23.97 -32.82
CA VAL A 355 31.37 -22.82 -32.80
C VAL A 355 31.37 -22.18 -31.41
N THR A 356 32.60 -21.93 -31.00
CA THR A 356 33.16 -21.57 -29.71
C THR A 356 32.91 -20.13 -29.30
N LEU A 357 32.89 -19.95 -27.97
CA LEU A 357 33.14 -18.73 -27.19
C LEU A 357 34.30 -17.87 -27.72
N TRP A 358 34.11 -16.55 -27.68
CA TRP A 358 35.03 -15.58 -27.09
C TRP A 358 34.21 -14.58 -26.28
#